data_AF-A0A6V7ITY5-F1
#
_entry.id   AF-A0A6V7ITY5-F1
#
_cell.length_a   1.000
_cell.length_b   1.000
_cell.length_c   1.000
_cell.angle_alpha   90.00
_cell.angle_beta   90.00
_cell.angle_gamma   90.00
#
_symmetry.space_group_name_H-M   'P 1'
#
loop_
_entity.id
_entity.type
_entity.pdbx_description
1 polymer ?
#
loop_
_entity_poly.entity_id
_entity_poly.type
_entity_poly.pdbx_seq_one_letter_code
_entity_poly.pdbx_strand_id
1 'polypeptide(L)' 'GESDIEQLAMVLRQLGSPTVETWPDLHSLPDYNKISFPYQKGMSWEEVVPDAPKDALNLIENILVYNSSKRLTAKE' A
#
# COMPACT_ATOMS: atom_id res chain seq x y z
N GLY A 1 -14.45 2.51 -2.24
CA GLY A 1 -15.01 1.23 -1.79
C GLY A 1 -16.26 1.52 -1.01
N GLU A 2 -17.27 0.68 -1.14
CA GLU A 2 -18.53 0.78 -0.39
C GLU A 2 -18.43 0.03 0.95
N SER A 3 -17.40 -0.83 1.11
CA SER A 3 -17.04 -1.50 2.37
C SER A 3 -15.53 -1.50 2.65
N ASP A 4 -15.15 -1.77 3.91
CA ASP A 4 -13.77 -1.90 4.36
C ASP A 4 -13.00 -2.99 3.59
N ILE A 5 -13.66 -4.11 3.29
CA ILE A 5 -13.06 -5.24 2.56
C ILE A 5 -12.74 -4.83 1.12
N GLU A 6 -13.65 -4.11 0.45
CA GLU A 6 -13.40 -3.61 -0.89
C GLU A 6 -12.30 -2.57 -0.91
N GLN A 7 -12.25 -1.69 0.09
CA GLN A 7 -11.18 -0.71 0.21
C GLN A 7 -9.82 -1.40 0.39
N LEU A 8 -9.74 -2.44 1.24
CA LEU A 8 -8.54 -3.26 1.37
C LEU A 8 -8.14 -3.92 0.04
N ALA A 9 -9.11 -4.49 -0.69
CA ALA A 9 -8.85 -5.08 -2.00
C ALA A 9 -8.31 -4.05 -3.01
N MET A 10 -8.83 -2.82 -3.01
CA MET A 10 -8.34 -1.73 -3.86
C MET A 10 -6.91 -1.35 -3.51
N VAL A 11 -6.59 -1.20 -2.22
CA VAL A 11 -5.23 -0.88 -1.75
C VAL A 11 -4.25 -1.98 -2.16
N LEU A 12 -4.60 -3.25 -1.95
CA LEU A 12 -3.79 -4.40 -2.35
C LEU A 12 -3.56 -4.45 -3.87
N ARG A 13 -4.59 -4.17 -4.66
CA ARG A 13 -4.48 -4.12 -6.12
C ARG A 13 -3.49 -3.04 -6.57
N GLN A 14 -3.50 -1.90 -5.88
CA GLN A 14 -2.67 -0.76 -6.22
C GLN A 14 -1.23 -0.92 -5.75
N LEU A 15 -1.03 -1.19 -4.45
CA LEU A 15 0.29 -1.27 -3.82
C LEU A 15 0.96 -2.65 -3.91
N GLY A 16 0.21 -3.67 -4.35
CA GLY A 16 0.62 -5.06 -4.25
C GLY A 16 0.39 -5.62 -2.85
N SER A 17 0.49 -6.94 -2.73
CA SER A 17 0.35 -7.62 -1.44
C SER A 17 1.57 -7.34 -0.54
N PRO A 18 1.37 -6.92 0.73
CA PRO A 18 2.48 -6.75 1.65
C PRO A 18 3.13 -8.10 1.95
N THR A 19 4.43 -8.08 2.21
CA THR A 19 5.22 -9.23 2.63
C THR A 19 5.81 -8.94 4.00
N VAL A 20 6.34 -9.97 4.68
CA VAL A 20 7.04 -9.79 5.96
C VAL A 20 8.28 -8.88 5.82
N GLU A 21 8.89 -8.83 4.63
CA GLU A 21 10.01 -7.93 4.35
C GLU A 21 9.56 -6.46 4.28
N THR A 22 8.42 -6.18 3.65
CA THR A 22 7.90 -4.81 3.51
C THR A 22 7.20 -4.35 4.79
N TRP A 23 6.49 -5.24 5.47
CA TRP A 23 5.79 -4.99 6.73
C TRP A 23 5.97 -6.16 7.72
N PRO A 24 6.99 -6.12 8.59
CA PRO A 24 7.32 -7.21 9.51
C PRO A 24 6.18 -7.58 10.46
N ASP A 25 5.43 -6.59 10.93
CA ASP A 25 4.36 -6.78 11.91
C ASP A 25 3.02 -7.20 11.26
N LEU A 26 3.00 -7.52 9.97
CA LEU A 26 1.78 -7.85 9.22
C LEU A 26 0.97 -8.98 9.88
N HIS A 27 1.63 -10.04 10.35
CA HIS A 27 0.98 -11.19 11.00
C HIS A 27 0.43 -10.88 12.40
N SER A 28 0.87 -9.78 13.02
CA SER A 28 0.41 -9.36 14.35
C SER A 28 -0.92 -8.60 14.29
N LEU A 29 -1.37 -8.22 13.10
CA LEU A 29 -2.60 -7.45 12.94
C LEU A 29 -3.83 -8.30 13.32
N PRO A 30 -4.80 -7.74 14.08
CA PRO A 30 -5.93 -8.50 14.62
C PRO A 30 -6.79 -9.23 13.59
N ASP A 31 -6.90 -8.70 12.38
CA ASP A 31 -7.78 -9.21 11.33
C ASP A 31 -7.04 -9.94 10.20
N TYR A 32 -5.70 -10.00 10.24
CA TYR A 32 -4.90 -10.57 9.15
C TYR A 32 -5.27 -12.02 8.82
N ASN A 33 -5.51 -12.84 9.85
CA ASN A 33 -5.86 -14.26 9.67
C ASN A 33 -7.36 -14.50 9.44
N LYS A 34 -8.20 -13.45 9.44
CA LYS A 34 -9.66 -13.59 9.28
C LYS A 34 -10.10 -13.47 7.82
N ILE A 35 -9.30 -12.79 7.00
CA ILE A 35 -9.64 -12.46 5.61
C ILE A 35 -8.41 -12.74 4.75
N SER A 36 -8.59 -13.48 3.66
CA SER A 36 -7.52 -13.76 2.71
C SER A 36 -7.86 -13.13 1.37
N PHE A 37 -6.90 -12.40 0.80
CA PHE A 37 -6.97 -11.85 -0.54
C PHE A 37 -6.05 -12.62 -1.48
N PRO A 38 -6.38 -12.74 -2.78
CA PRO A 38 -5.44 -13.27 -3.76
C PRO A 38 -4.22 -12.35 -3.87
N TYR A 39 -3.05 -12.93 -4.09
CA TYR A 39 -1.81 -12.17 -4.28
C TYR A 39 -1.97 -11.13 -5.39
N GLN A 40 -1.54 -9.89 -5.12
CA GLN A 40 -1.51 -8.79 -6.07
C GLN A 40 -0.07 -8.35 -6.29
N LYS A 41 0.32 -8.19 -7.56
CA LYS A 41 1.64 -7.67 -7.92
C LYS A 41 1.79 -6.17 -7.63
N GLY A 42 0.69 -5.43 -7.61
CA GLY A 42 0.69 -3.96 -7.61
C GLY A 42 0.86 -3.38 -9.01
N MET A 43 0.66 -2.06 -9.13
CA MET A 43 0.88 -1.29 -10.35
C MET A 43 1.91 -0.20 -10.07
N SER A 44 2.70 0.19 -11.08
CA SER A 44 3.65 1.29 -10.92
C SER A 44 2.92 2.63 -10.83
N TRP A 45 3.47 3.60 -10.10
CA TRP A 45 2.82 4.91 -9.96
C TRP A 45 2.78 5.69 -11.27
N GLU A 46 3.74 5.46 -12.17
CA GLU A 46 3.73 5.98 -13.54
C GLU A 46 2.53 5.47 -14.35
N GLU A 47 2.04 4.25 -14.09
CA GLU A 47 0.83 3.74 -14.75
C GLU A 47 -0.45 4.36 -14.17
N VAL A 48 -0.42 4.76 -12.91
CA VAL A 48 -1.60 5.16 -12.13
C VAL A 48 -1.83 6.67 -12.22
N VAL A 49 -0.75 7.44 -12.22
CA VAL A 49 -0.73 8.89 -12.36
C VAL A 49 0.29 9.29 -13.44
N PRO A 50 0.02 8.97 -14.72
CA PRO A 50 0.99 9.10 -15.81
C PRO A 50 1.49 10.53 -16.06
N ASP A 51 0.70 11.52 -15.69
CA ASP A 51 1.04 12.93 -15.86
C ASP A 51 1.76 13.54 -14.64
N ALA A 52 2.04 12.74 -13.61
CA ALA A 52 2.69 13.23 -12.41
C ALA A 52 4.20 13.46 -12.63
N PRO A 53 4.76 14.58 -12.13
CA PRO A 53 6.20 14.80 -12.15
C PRO A 53 6.90 13.79 -11.22
N LYS A 54 8.18 13.51 -11.50
CA LYS A 54 9.01 12.55 -10.73
C LYS A 54 9.00 12.82 -9.23
N ASP A 55 9.04 14.09 -8.84
CA ASP A 55 9.08 14.49 -7.43
C ASP A 55 7.76 14.12 -6.72
N ALA A 56 6.63 14.20 -7.43
CA ALA A 56 5.33 13.77 -6.92
C ALA A 56 5.24 12.25 -6.84
N LEU A 57 5.76 11.52 -7.84
CA LEU A 57 5.83 10.06 -7.81
C LEU A 57 6.66 9.58 -6.61
N ASN A 58 7.84 10.17 -6.41
CA ASN A 58 8.69 9.87 -5.26
C ASN A 58 7.98 10.18 -3.93
N LEU A 59 7.27 11.31 -3.84
CA LEU A 59 6.49 11.62 -2.64
C LEU A 59 5.42 10.54 -2.39
N ILE A 60 4.66 10.16 -3.42
CA ILE A 60 3.61 9.14 -3.33
C ILE A 60 4.20 7.81 -2.83
N GLU A 61 5.34 7.39 -3.38
CA GLU A 61 6.05 6.16 -2.96
C GLU A 61 6.45 6.16 -1.49
N ASN A 62 6.79 7.33 -0.93
CA ASN A 62 7.22 7.45 0.46
C ASN A 62 6.06 7.66 1.46
N ILE A 63 4.89 8.13 1.00
CA ILE A 63 3.71 8.31 1.86
C ILE A 63 2.72 7.13 1.80
N LEU A 64 2.61 6.43 0.67
CA LEU A 64 1.70 5.30 0.49
C LEU A 64 2.40 3.96 0.72
N VAL A 65 2.97 3.81 1.91
CA VAL A 65 3.59 2.56 2.38
C VAL A 65 2.76 1.87 3.46
N TYR A 66 2.77 0.54 3.44
CA TYR A 66 2.06 -0.31 4.41
C TYR A 66 2.55 -0.12 5.84
N ASN A 67 3.87 -0.22 6.04
CA ASN A 67 4.48 -0.04 7.35
C ASN A 67 4.47 1.45 7.71
N SER A 68 3.58 1.85 8.63
CA SER A 68 3.43 3.24 9.07
C SER A 68 4.71 3.84 9.63
N SER A 69 5.57 3.05 10.26
CA SER A 69 6.87 3.51 10.80
C SER A 69 7.89 3.87 9.71
N LYS A 70 7.67 3.43 8.47
CA LYS A 70 8.50 3.79 7.30
C LYS A 70 7.89 4.93 6.47
N ARG A 71 6.71 5.41 6.84
CA ARG A 71 6.00 6.45 6.09
C ARG A 71 6.62 7.81 6.36
N LEU A 72 6.85 8.59 5.31
CA LEU A 72 7.30 9.97 5.43
C LEU A 72 6.31 10.76 6.31
N THR A 73 6.84 11.55 7.24
CA THR A 73 6.02 12.43 8.09
C THR A 73 5.65 13.72 7.36
N ALA A 74 4.61 14.41 7.82
CA ALA A 74 4.19 15.67 7.20
C ALA A 74 5.20 16.83 7.35
N LYS A 75 6.21 16.69 8.21
CA LYS A 75 7.23 17.71 8.44
C LYS A 75 8.41 17.60 7.47
N GLU A 76 8.68 16.39 7.00
CA GLU A 76 9.71 16.07 6.01
C GLU A 76 9.25 16.46 4.60
#